data_AF-A0A969I3I8-F1
#
_entry.id   AF-A0A969I3I8-F1
#
_cell.length_a   1.000
_cell.length_b   1.000
_cell.length_c   1.000
_cell.angle_alpha   90.00
_cell.angle_beta   90.00
_cell.angle_gamma   90.00
#
_symmetry.space_group_name_H-M   'P 1'
#
loop_
_entity.id
_entity.type
_entity.pdbx_description
1 polymer ?
#
loop_
_entity_poly.entity_id
_entity_poly.type
_entity_poly.pdbx_seq_one_letter_code
_entity_poly.pdbx_strand_id
1 'polypeptide(L)' 'MKLKVINPNTTASMTAKIGAVARAAAAPGTEIIACNPARGPVAIEGHYDEALCVPGVLAEVLKGEQE' A
#
# COMPACT_ATOMS: atom_id res chain seq x y z
N MET A 1 7.08 -3.16 16.44
CA MET A 1 5.79 -3.35 15.74
C MET A 1 6.06 -3.25 14.25
N LYS A 2 5.45 -4.08 13.40
CA LYS A 2 5.63 -4.05 11.95
C LYS A 2 4.33 -3.60 11.30
N LEU A 3 4.36 -2.57 10.46
CA LEU A 3 3.18 -2.06 9.75
C LEU A 3 3.42 -2.12 8.24
N LYS A 4 2.52 -2.83 7.54
CA LYS A 4 2.47 -2.84 6.08
C LYS A 4 1.52 -1.75 5.60
N VAL A 5 2.08 -0.73 4.96
CA VAL A 5 1.35 0.42 4.43
C VAL A 5 1.11 0.21 2.94
N ILE A 6 -0.12 -0.15 2.59
CA ILE A 6 -0.52 -0.51 1.24
C ILE A 6 -1.05 0.73 0.52
N ASN A 7 -0.35 1.17 -0.52
CA ASN A 7 -0.91 2.07 -1.52
C ASN A 7 -1.83 1.25 -2.45
N PRO A 8 -3.14 1.56 -2.55
CA PRO A 8 -4.07 0.75 -3.32
C PRO A 8 -3.90 0.83 -4.84
N ASN A 9 -3.27 1.90 -5.36
CA ASN A 9 -2.94 2.01 -6.78
C ASN A 9 -1.57 1.40 -7.09
N THR A 10 -1.27 1.19 -8.38
CA THR A 10 -0.04 0.49 -8.82
C THR A 10 1.18 1.39 -8.99
N THR A 11 1.08 2.68 -8.64
CA THR A 11 2.15 3.66 -8.92
C THR A 11 3.24 3.62 -7.85
N ALA A 12 4.38 3.02 -8.19
CA ALA A 12 5.51 2.85 -7.27
C ALA A 12 6.08 4.18 -6.72
N SER A 13 6.09 5.25 -7.52
CA SER A 13 6.55 6.56 -7.06
C SER A 13 5.62 7.17 -6.01
N MET A 14 4.32 6.88 -6.07
CA MET A 14 3.35 7.25 -5.03
C MET A 14 3.59 6.43 -3.75
N THR A 15 3.82 5.13 -3.88
CA THR A 15 4.17 4.24 -2.76
C THR A 15 5.44 4.70 -2.04
N ALA A 16 6.46 5.14 -2.79
CA ALA A 16 7.68 5.69 -2.20
C ALA A 16 7.41 6.94 -1.36
N LYS A 17 6.55 7.86 -1.84
CA LYS A 17 6.15 9.07 -1.10
C LYS A 17 5.37 8.72 0.16
N ILE A 18 4.37 7.84 0.04
CA ILE A 18 3.59 7.34 1.18
C ILE A 18 4.51 6.70 2.23
N GLY A 19 5.44 5.84 1.81
CA GLY A 19 6.38 5.19 2.70
C GLY A 19 7.34 6.16 3.41
N ALA A 20 7.77 7.23 2.73
CA ALA A 20 8.60 8.26 3.34
C ALA A 20 7.84 9.00 4.47
N VAL A 21 6.58 9.39 4.21
CA VAL A 21 5.74 10.07 5.21
C VAL A 21 5.43 9.13 6.38
N ALA A 22 5.05 7.87 6.10
CA ALA A 22 4.76 6.89 7.14
C ALA A 22 5.98 6.61 8.04
N ARG A 23 7.19 6.49 7.47
CA ARG A 23 8.43 6.35 8.25
C ARG A 23 8.73 7.58 9.10
N ALA A 24 8.52 8.77 8.58
CA ALA A 24 8.76 10.01 9.33
C ALA A 24 7.82 10.16 10.54
N ALA A 25 6.60 9.62 10.45
CA ALA A 25 5.62 9.65 11.54
C ALA A 25 5.71 8.45 12.51
N ALA A 26 6.52 7.44 12.20
CA ALA A 26 6.56 6.19 12.95
C ALA A 26 7.24 6.36 14.32
N ALA A 27 6.64 5.80 15.38
CA ALA A 27 7.26 5.75 16.70
C ALA A 27 8.53 4.87 16.69
N PRO A 28 9.52 5.13 17.58
CA PRO A 28 10.71 4.28 17.71
C PRO A 28 10.36 2.80 17.84
N GLY A 29 11.07 1.94 17.11
CA GLY A 29 10.80 0.50 17.08
C GLY A 29 9.62 0.07 16.19
N THR A 30 9.05 0.98 15.41
CA THR A 30 8.06 0.66 14.37
C THR A 30 8.73 0.51 13.01
N GLU A 31 8.61 -0.66 12.40
CA GLU A 31 9.06 -0.94 11.04
C GLU A 31 7.92 -0.64 10.05
N ILE A 32 8.20 0.14 9.01
CA ILE A 32 7.24 0.47 7.95
C ILE A 32 7.64 -0.25 6.66
N ILE A 33 6.76 -1.11 6.16
CA ILE A 33 6.85 -1.71 4.82
C ILE A 33 5.83 -1.03 3.93
N ALA A 34 6.27 -0.15 3.03
CA ALA A 34 5.40 0.44 2.03
C ALA A 34 5.37 -0.42 0.77
N CYS A 35 4.18 -0.78 0.30
CA CYS A 35 4.01 -1.59 -0.91
C CYS A 35 2.79 -1.14 -1.72
N ASN A 36 2.67 -1.65 -2.94
CA ASN A 36 1.48 -1.55 -3.74
C ASN A 36 1.23 -2.87 -4.50
N PRO A 37 -0.01 -3.14 -4.91
CA PRO A 37 -0.33 -4.29 -5.75
C PRO A 37 0.40 -4.23 -7.10
N ALA A 38 0.65 -5.41 -7.69
CA ALA A 38 1.22 -5.53 -9.03
C ALA A 38 0.20 -5.28 -10.16
N ARG A 39 -1.10 -5.31 -9.85
CA ARG A 39 -2.22 -5.10 -10.78
C ARG A 39 -3.29 -4.26 -10.12
N GLY A 40 -4.00 -3.46 -10.92
CA GLY A 40 -4.97 -2.49 -10.47
C GLY A 40 -4.78 -1.16 -11.21
N PRO A 41 -5.57 -0.14 -10.89
CA PRO A 41 -5.47 1.14 -11.55
C PRO A 41 -4.19 1.90 -11.13
N VAL A 42 -3.69 2.77 -12.00
CA VAL A 42 -2.51 3.61 -11.72
C VAL A 42 -2.83 4.77 -10.77
N ALA A 43 -4.08 5.24 -10.80
CA ALA A 43 -4.66 6.24 -9.92
C ALA A 43 -6.12 5.85 -9.64
N ILE A 44 -6.70 6.31 -8.54
CA ILE A 44 -8.10 6.01 -8.18
C ILE A 44 -8.88 7.31 -8.29
N GLU A 45 -9.72 7.43 -9.32
CA GLU A 45 -10.39 8.68 -9.70
C GLU A 45 -11.92 8.52 -9.83
N GLY A 46 -12.44 7.34 -9.45
CA GLY A 46 -13.88 7.09 -9.36
C GLY A 46 -14.21 5.69 -8.86
N HIS A 47 -15.50 5.37 -8.80
CA HIS A 47 -16.00 4.09 -8.28
C HIS A 47 -15.49 2.87 -9.04
N TYR A 48 -15.23 3.02 -10.34
CA TYR A 48 -14.68 1.96 -11.16
C TYR A 48 -13.26 1.60 -10.73
N ASP A 49 -12.40 2.59 -10.54
CA ASP A 49 -11.02 2.37 -10.11
C ASP A 49 -10.95 1.81 -8.69
N GLU A 50 -11.82 2.30 -7.81
CA GLU A 50 -11.96 1.80 -6.44
C GLU A 50 -12.33 0.30 -6.44
N ALA A 51 -13.31 -0.10 -7.24
CA ALA A 51 -13.67 -1.51 -7.38
C ALA A 51 -12.50 -2.36 -7.93
N LEU A 52 -11.73 -1.83 -8.88
CA LEU A 52 -10.58 -2.53 -9.46
C LEU A 52 -9.37 -2.63 -8.52
N CYS A 53 -9.20 -1.73 -7.55
CA CYS A 53 -8.07 -1.79 -6.63
C CYS A 53 -8.25 -2.85 -5.52
N VAL A 54 -9.50 -3.16 -5.15
CA VAL A 54 -9.84 -4.05 -4.03
C VAL A 54 -9.14 -5.42 -4.09
N PRO A 55 -9.18 -6.18 -5.20
CA PRO A 55 -8.52 -7.50 -5.24
C PRO A 55 -7.02 -7.40 -5.00
N GLY A 56 -6.36 -6.37 -5.54
CA GLY A 56 -4.93 -6.14 -5.36
C GLY A 56 -4.57 -5.81 -3.91
N VAL A 57 -5.37 -4.97 -3.25
CA VAL A 57 -5.19 -4.62 -1.83
C VAL A 57 -5.36 -5.86 -0.95
N LEU A 58 -6.42 -6.64 -1.16
CA LEU A 58 -6.67 -7.86 -0.38
C LEU A 58 -5.55 -8.90 -0.56
N ALA A 59 -4.99 -9.02 -1.77
CA ALA A 59 -3.82 -9.88 -1.99
C ALA A 59 -2.58 -9.42 -1.20
N GLU A 60 -2.33 -8.11 -1.12
CA GLU A 60 -1.23 -7.58 -0.31
C GLU A 60 -1.46 -7.73 1.20
N VAL A 61 -2.71 -7.66 1.66
CA VAL A 61 -3.08 -7.97 3.06
C VAL A 61 -2.77 -9.43 3.35
N LEU A 62 -3.29 -10.37 2.54
CA LEU A 62 -3.04 -11.81 2.71
C LEU A 62 -1.55 -12.14 2.70
N LYS A 63 -0.77 -11.53 1.80
CA LYS A 63 0.68 -11.68 1.78
C LYS A 63 1.32 -11.17 3.07
N GLY A 64 0.84 -10.05 3.61
CA GLY A 64 1.35 -9.50 4.87
C GLY A 64 1.04 -10.36 6.10
N GLU A 65 -0.06 -11.11 6.09
CA GLU A 65 -0.41 -12.06 7.17
C GLU A 65 0.46 -13.33 7.16
N GLN A 66 1.12 -13.62 6.04
CA GLN A 66 1.98 -14.81 5.86
C GLN A 66 3.48 -14.53 6.09
N GLU A 67 3.85 -13.27 6.30
CA GLU A 67 5.23 -12.77 6.51
C GLU A 67 5.55 -12.48 7.98
#